data_AF-A0A1G1TLJ9-F1
#
_entry.id   AF-A0A1G1TLJ9-F1
#
_cell.length_a   1.000
_cell.length_b   1.000
_cell.length_c   1.000
_cell.angle_alpha   90.00
_cell.angle_beta   90.00
_cell.angle_gamma   90.00
#
_symmetry.space_group_name_H-M   'P 1'
#
loop_
_entity.id
_entity.type
_entity.pdbx_description
1 polymer ?
#
loop_
_entity_poly.entity_id
_entity_poly.type
_entity_poly.pdbx_seq_one_letter_code
_entity_poly.pdbx_strand_id
1 'polypeptide(L)'
;MAALRHEGSEGVGTLLVARRQHPAIVPVLTLETPVTLRDHRSIRKLLELSEGTTALVSDASHVFGLGQLVSETDARYEALITVNFTHHYSWEMSHAGHILMRVVSNTPRLPQGRVAADNFGRTVRRVFPTLDADSVDYLWELTASASTQPTGTILVFSTGAAQEAQRLSRQSFRVAPRIITPTVLRLVTNIDGAVFIEPTGVCHSIGAILDGLATEKGDSSRGSRYNSALRYVNSSQYPCLAVVVSEDGWIDLLPAQ
;
A
#
# COMPACT_ATOMS: atom_id res chain seq x y z
N MET A 1 0.24 12.62 13.62
CA MET A 1 1.44 13.08 12.87
C MET A 1 1.16 13.04 11.37
N ALA A 2 1.10 11.87 10.73
CA ALA A 2 0.80 11.72 9.30
C ALA A 2 -0.57 12.27 8.84
N ALA A 3 -1.54 12.37 9.76
CA ALA A 3 -2.92 12.81 9.49
C ALA A 3 -3.12 14.35 9.49
N LEU A 4 -2.13 15.13 9.93
CA LEU A 4 -2.29 16.56 10.17
C LEU A 4 -1.69 17.38 9.01
N ARG A 5 -2.51 18.24 8.41
CA ARG A 5 -2.05 19.23 7.42
C ARG A 5 -1.53 20.48 8.13
N HIS A 6 -0.42 21.02 7.64
CA HIS A 6 0.07 22.36 7.99
C HIS A 6 0.34 23.11 6.68
N GLU A 7 -0.21 24.31 6.52
CA GLU A 7 0.00 25.18 5.34
C GLU A 7 -0.20 24.52 3.95
N GLY A 8 -0.97 23.43 3.88
CA GLY A 8 -1.26 22.72 2.63
C GLY A 8 -0.20 21.70 2.19
N SER A 9 0.92 21.56 2.91
CA SER A 9 1.95 20.53 2.65
C SER A 9 1.58 19.18 3.30
N GLU A 10 1.95 18.10 2.62
CA GLU A 10 1.84 16.74 3.18
C GLU A 10 2.79 16.57 4.36
N GLY A 11 2.43 15.66 5.27
CA GLY A 11 3.21 15.34 6.46
C GLY A 11 4.43 14.49 6.20
N VAL A 12 5.38 15.00 5.42
CA VAL A 12 6.64 14.32 5.12
C VAL A 12 7.68 14.64 6.19
N GLY A 13 8.48 13.64 6.56
CA GLY A 13 9.63 13.85 7.45
C GLY A 13 10.13 12.57 8.10
N THR A 14 11.23 12.68 8.83
CA THR A 14 11.92 11.52 9.42
C THR A 14 12.06 11.69 10.92
N LEU A 15 11.79 10.63 11.67
CA LEU A 15 11.98 10.54 13.11
C LEU A 15 12.86 9.34 13.46
N LEU A 16 13.99 9.61 14.12
CA LEU A 16 14.87 8.60 14.72
C LEU A 16 14.41 8.32 16.16
N VAL A 17 14.20 7.04 16.45
CA VAL A 17 13.83 6.59 17.79
C VAL A 17 15.08 6.17 18.55
N ALA A 18 15.47 6.98 19.54
CA ALA A 18 16.59 6.73 20.42
C ALA A 18 16.48 7.50 21.74
N ARG A 19 17.21 7.02 22.75
CA ARG A 19 17.40 7.78 24.00
C ARG A 19 18.05 9.13 23.74
N ARG A 20 17.82 10.10 24.63
CA ARG A 20 18.48 11.41 24.61
C ARG A 20 20.01 11.23 24.60
N GLN A 21 20.70 12.02 23.77
CA GLN A 21 22.17 12.00 23.61
C GLN A 21 22.74 10.63 23.17
N HIS A 22 22.01 9.91 22.31
CA HIS A 22 22.52 8.68 21.72
C HIS A 22 23.86 8.90 20.98
N PRO A 23 24.91 8.08 21.19
CA PRO A 23 26.24 8.30 20.62
C PRO A 23 26.28 8.24 19.08
N ALA A 24 25.35 7.47 18.48
CA ALA A 24 25.19 7.39 17.03
C ALA A 24 24.52 8.63 16.40
N ILE A 25 24.04 9.59 17.20
CA ILE A 25 23.32 10.77 16.71
C ILE A 25 24.17 12.02 16.93
N VAL A 26 24.48 12.72 15.84
CA VAL A 26 25.07 14.06 15.87
C VAL A 26 23.92 15.08 16.00
N PRO A 27 23.84 15.85 17.10
CA PRO A 27 22.78 16.83 17.28
C PRO A 27 22.96 18.00 16.30
N VAL A 28 21.88 18.37 15.61
CA VAL A 28 21.81 19.56 14.75
C VAL A 28 21.17 20.71 15.50
N LEU A 29 20.07 20.44 16.21
CA LEU A 29 19.36 21.39 17.05
C LEU A 29 18.81 20.67 18.27
N THR A 30 19.00 21.21 19.47
CA THR A 30 18.45 20.64 20.71
C THR A 30 17.46 21.60 21.32
N LEU A 31 16.27 21.11 21.63
CA LEU A 31 15.25 21.87 22.36
C LEU A 31 15.65 21.98 23.83
N GLU A 32 15.52 23.18 24.39
CA GLU A 32 15.71 23.40 25.82
C GLU A 32 14.69 22.58 26.64
N THR A 33 13.42 22.64 26.22
CA THR A 33 12.33 21.85 26.79
C THR A 33 11.86 20.80 25.77
N PRO A 34 12.00 19.50 26.04
CA PRO A 34 11.49 18.44 25.17
C PRO A 34 9.97 18.53 24.99
N VAL A 35 9.49 18.24 23.78
CA VAL A 35 8.05 18.29 23.46
C VAL A 35 7.48 16.88 23.51
N THR A 36 6.37 16.67 24.21
CA THR A 36 5.71 15.35 24.25
C THR A 36 5.16 14.96 22.87
N LEU A 37 5.30 13.70 22.48
CA LEU A 37 4.73 13.18 21.23
C LEU A 37 3.20 13.28 21.18
N ARG A 38 2.52 13.44 22.33
CA ARG A 38 1.07 13.68 22.38
C ARG A 38 0.67 15.06 21.87
N ASP A 39 1.59 16.04 21.89
CA ASP A 39 1.37 17.35 21.29
C ASP A 39 1.57 17.28 19.78
N HIS A 40 0.61 16.65 19.10
CA HIS A 40 0.69 16.41 17.67
C HIS A 40 0.86 17.70 16.83
N ARG A 41 0.43 18.85 17.34
CA ARG A 41 0.54 20.14 16.63
C ARG A 41 1.98 20.65 16.66
N SER A 42 2.61 20.63 17.83
CA SER A 42 4.01 21.05 17.97
C SER A 42 4.96 20.09 17.26
N ILE A 43 4.75 18.77 17.39
CA ILE A 43 5.60 17.82 16.67
C ILE A 43 5.42 17.95 15.16
N ARG A 44 4.21 18.21 14.67
CA ARG A 44 3.99 18.44 13.23
C ARG A 44 4.83 19.61 12.71
N LYS A 45 4.90 20.72 13.44
CA LYS A 45 5.74 21.87 13.09
C LYS A 45 7.23 21.54 13.10
N LEU A 46 7.66 20.77 14.10
CA LEU A 46 9.06 20.33 14.20
C LEU A 46 9.43 19.36 13.07
N LEU A 47 8.48 18.54 12.62
CA LEU A 47 8.71 17.57 11.55
C LEU A 47 9.00 18.26 10.20
N GLU A 48 8.42 19.45 9.96
CA GLU A 48 8.76 20.27 8.78
C GLU A 48 10.23 20.71 8.74
N LEU A 49 10.95 20.62 9.85
CA LEU A 49 12.38 20.93 9.92
C LEU A 49 13.26 19.71 9.60
N SER A 50 12.67 18.54 9.37
CA SER A 50 13.40 17.35 8.93
C SER A 50 13.53 17.33 7.41
N GLU A 51 14.75 17.14 6.92
CA GLU A 51 15.06 17.10 5.49
C GLU A 51 16.34 16.26 5.28
N GLY A 52 16.34 15.45 4.22
CA GLY A 52 17.48 14.62 3.85
C GLY A 52 17.90 13.70 4.99
N THR A 53 19.12 13.89 5.51
CA THR A 53 19.68 13.12 6.63
C THR A 53 19.31 13.67 8.01
N THR A 54 18.71 14.86 8.07
CA THR A 54 18.33 15.51 9.32
C THR A 54 16.94 15.05 9.74
N ALA A 55 16.85 14.40 10.91
CA ALA A 55 15.63 13.82 11.43
C ALA A 55 15.30 14.37 12.82
N LEU A 56 14.03 14.31 13.20
CA LEU A 56 13.65 14.50 14.60
C LEU A 56 14.19 13.35 15.45
N VAL A 57 14.60 13.65 16.68
CA VAL A 57 15.10 12.64 17.62
C VAL A 57 14.13 12.48 18.78
N SER A 58 13.70 11.25 19.05
CA SER A 58 12.71 10.95 20.09
C SER A 58 12.95 9.63 20.80
N ASP A 59 12.62 9.54 22.08
CA ASP A 59 12.58 8.27 22.83
C ASP A 59 11.21 7.56 22.75
N ALA A 60 10.41 7.88 21.73
CA ALA A 60 9.02 7.46 21.57
C ALA A 60 8.04 8.03 22.63
N SER A 61 8.49 8.96 23.48
CA SER A 61 7.62 9.72 24.41
C SER A 61 7.77 11.23 24.23
N HIS A 62 9.00 11.71 24.04
CA HIS A 62 9.36 13.11 23.86
C HIS A 62 10.27 13.28 22.65
N VAL A 63 10.14 14.42 21.97
CA VAL A 63 11.07 14.89 20.94
C VAL A 63 12.06 15.85 21.57
N PHE A 64 13.34 15.60 21.34
CA PHE A 64 14.45 16.37 21.91
C PHE A 64 14.99 17.44 20.97
N GLY A 65 14.71 17.34 19.68
CA GLY A 65 15.23 18.24 18.65
C GLY A 65 15.52 17.51 17.34
N LEU A 66 16.50 18.01 16.58
CA LEU A 66 16.95 17.48 15.30
C LEU A 66 18.36 16.88 15.43
N GLY A 67 18.62 15.80 14.71
CA GLY A 67 19.91 15.14 14.66
C GLY A 67 20.10 14.35 13.38
N GLN A 68 21.35 13.96 13.16
CA GLN A 68 21.77 13.13 12.02
C GLN A 68 22.39 11.85 12.55
N LEU A 69 22.02 10.71 11.96
CA LEU A 69 22.69 9.45 12.23
C LEU A 69 24.11 9.50 11.64
N VAL A 70 25.10 9.04 12.40
CA VAL A 70 26.47 8.90 11.88
C VAL A 70 26.51 7.88 10.73
N SER A 71 27.53 7.97 9.88
CA SER A 71 27.74 7.00 8.79
C SER A 71 27.97 5.59 9.33
N GLU A 72 27.59 4.57 8.55
CA GLU A 72 27.81 3.14 8.88
C GLU A 72 29.30 2.78 9.10
N THR A 73 30.22 3.61 8.61
CA THR A 73 31.67 3.45 8.81
C THR A 73 32.19 4.05 10.12
N ASP A 74 31.36 4.81 10.84
CA ASP A 74 31.72 5.42 12.12
C ASP A 74 31.66 4.38 13.25
N ALA A 75 32.65 4.37 14.14
CA ALA A 75 32.72 3.43 15.26
C ALA A 75 31.55 3.56 16.26
N ARG A 76 30.83 4.69 16.25
CA ARG A 76 29.65 4.95 17.09
C ARG A 76 28.34 4.52 16.44
N TYR A 77 28.39 4.04 15.20
CA TYR A 77 27.20 3.67 14.45
C TYR A 77 26.44 2.55 15.15
N GLU A 78 25.12 2.75 15.23
CA GLU A 78 24.16 1.76 15.67
C GLU A 78 22.92 1.93 14.80
N ALA A 79 22.39 0.83 14.27
CA ALA A 79 21.14 0.87 13.54
C ALA A 79 20.01 1.26 14.49
N LEU A 80 19.34 2.38 14.21
CA LEU A 80 18.21 2.85 14.99
C LEU A 80 16.90 2.51 14.29
N ILE A 81 15.80 2.53 15.05
CA ILE A 81 14.46 2.52 14.47
C ILE A 81 14.22 3.90 13.84
N THR A 82 13.81 3.88 12.57
CA THR A 82 13.48 5.07 11.80
C THR A 82 12.00 5.02 11.44
N VAL A 83 11.30 6.13 11.70
CA VAL A 83 9.93 6.34 11.25
C VAL A 83 9.95 7.39 10.14
N ASN A 84 9.63 6.97 8.92
CA ASN A 84 9.49 7.86 7.77
C ASN A 84 8.01 8.17 7.57
N PHE A 85 7.65 9.44 7.64
CA PHE A 85 6.35 9.91 7.22
C PHE A 85 6.44 10.23 5.72
N THR A 86 5.71 9.48 4.89
CA THR A 86 5.89 9.50 3.43
C THR A 86 4.83 10.32 2.72
N HIS A 87 3.56 10.11 3.09
CA HIS A 87 2.40 10.77 2.49
C HIS A 87 1.36 11.11 3.56
N HIS A 88 0.33 11.85 3.17
CA HIS A 88 -0.83 12.06 4.03
C HIS A 88 -1.43 10.71 4.50
N TYR A 89 -1.59 10.55 5.82
CA TYR A 89 -2.01 9.31 6.49
C TYR A 89 -1.08 8.09 6.33
N SER A 90 0.14 8.26 5.80
CA SER A 90 1.06 7.14 5.55
C SER A 90 2.43 7.35 6.21
N TRP A 91 2.89 6.33 6.91
CA TRP A 91 4.24 6.29 7.47
C TRP A 91 4.74 4.86 7.56
N GLU A 92 6.05 4.69 7.53
CA GLU A 92 6.71 3.39 7.66
C GLU A 92 7.73 3.40 8.80
N MET A 93 7.93 2.23 9.39
CA MET A 93 8.93 1.98 10.42
C MET A 93 9.93 0.98 9.89
N SER A 94 11.21 1.32 9.97
CA SER A 94 12.32 0.49 9.53
C SER A 94 13.41 0.39 10.58
N HIS A 95 14.26 -0.62 10.47
CA HIS A 95 15.46 -0.82 11.27
C HIS A 95 16.54 -1.43 10.39
N ALA A 96 17.75 -0.85 10.40
CA ALA A 96 18.86 -1.27 9.53
C ALA A 96 18.46 -1.36 8.04
N GLY A 97 17.67 -0.39 7.55
CA GLY A 97 17.17 -0.36 6.17
C GLY A 97 16.04 -1.36 5.86
N HIS A 98 15.71 -2.27 6.77
CA HIS A 98 14.60 -3.20 6.59
C HIS A 98 13.29 -2.59 7.11
N ILE A 99 12.29 -2.45 6.25
CA ILE A 99 10.94 -2.06 6.66
C ILE A 99 10.37 -3.16 7.56
N LEU A 100 9.92 -2.78 8.75
CA LEU A 100 9.29 -3.66 9.73
C LEU A 100 7.76 -3.58 9.63
N MET A 101 7.24 -2.40 9.32
CA MET A 101 5.81 -2.11 9.25
C MET A 101 5.56 -0.85 8.41
N ARG A 102 4.44 -0.80 7.70
CA ARG A 102 3.88 0.43 7.15
C ARG A 102 2.47 0.63 7.68
N VAL A 103 2.11 1.87 7.98
CA VAL A 103 0.76 2.27 8.35
C VAL A 103 0.21 3.16 7.25
N VAL A 104 -0.94 2.79 6.71
CA VAL A 104 -1.68 3.56 5.71
C VAL A 104 -3.09 3.73 6.23
N SER A 105 -3.58 4.98 6.34
CA SER A 105 -4.92 5.30 6.85
C SER A 105 -5.22 4.58 8.18
N ASN A 106 -4.32 4.71 9.14
CA ASN A 106 -4.37 4.09 10.48
C ASN A 106 -4.36 2.56 10.53
N THR A 107 -4.14 1.87 9.41
CA THR A 107 -4.08 0.41 9.37
C THR A 107 -2.62 -0.06 9.30
N PRO A 108 -2.06 -0.68 10.36
CA PRO A 108 -0.72 -1.24 10.31
C PRO A 108 -0.65 -2.50 9.45
N ARG A 109 0.41 -2.62 8.66
CA ARG A 109 0.65 -3.71 7.71
C ARG A 109 2.11 -4.14 7.75
N LEU A 110 2.34 -5.45 7.69
CA LEU A 110 3.68 -6.04 7.61
C LEU A 110 4.20 -6.04 6.15
N PRO A 111 5.53 -6.04 5.95
CA PRO A 111 6.15 -6.19 4.63
C PRO A 111 5.68 -7.46 3.91
N GLN A 112 5.33 -7.31 2.63
CA GLN A 112 4.39 -8.20 1.95
C GLN A 112 4.93 -9.55 1.48
N GLY A 113 6.24 -9.72 1.24
CA GLY A 113 6.77 -10.79 0.38
C GLY A 113 6.16 -12.19 0.57
N ARG A 114 6.28 -12.79 1.77
CA ARG A 114 5.80 -14.17 2.02
C ARG A 114 4.38 -14.23 2.57
N VAL A 115 4.02 -13.29 3.47
CA VAL A 115 2.71 -13.26 4.12
C VAL A 115 1.60 -12.92 3.12
N ALA A 116 1.87 -12.07 2.12
CA ALA A 116 0.88 -11.72 1.10
C ALA A 116 0.59 -12.91 0.17
N ALA A 117 1.59 -13.69 -0.23
CA ALA A 117 1.39 -14.89 -1.04
C ALA A 117 0.51 -15.92 -0.31
N ASP A 118 0.80 -16.20 0.97
CA ASP A 118 0.01 -17.14 1.78
C ASP A 118 -1.42 -16.65 2.03
N ASN A 119 -1.60 -15.34 2.26
CA ASN A 119 -2.92 -14.73 2.42
C ASN A 119 -3.72 -14.73 1.11
N PHE A 120 -3.04 -14.46 -0.01
CA PHE A 120 -3.59 -14.52 -1.35
C PHE A 120 -4.09 -15.93 -1.66
N GLY A 121 -3.23 -16.94 -1.51
CA GLY A 121 -3.59 -18.33 -1.77
C GLY A 121 -4.76 -18.80 -0.91
N ARG A 122 -4.80 -18.44 0.38
CA ARG A 122 -5.96 -18.72 1.26
C ARG A 122 -7.24 -18.05 0.77
N THR A 123 -7.15 -16.79 0.32
CA THR A 123 -8.32 -16.04 -0.17
C THR A 123 -8.82 -16.61 -1.50
N VAL A 124 -7.93 -16.90 -2.44
CA VAL A 124 -8.26 -17.50 -3.74
C VAL A 124 -8.92 -18.87 -3.54
N ARG A 125 -8.37 -19.75 -2.69
CA ARG A 125 -8.99 -21.07 -2.41
C ARG A 125 -10.36 -20.97 -1.75
N ARG A 126 -10.63 -19.90 -1.00
CA ARG A 126 -11.97 -19.66 -0.43
C ARG A 126 -12.98 -19.21 -1.49
N VAL A 127 -12.57 -18.32 -2.40
CA VAL A 127 -13.44 -17.79 -3.46
C VAL A 127 -13.61 -18.78 -4.60
N PHE A 128 -12.57 -19.55 -4.92
CA PHE A 128 -12.53 -20.53 -6.00
C PHE A 128 -12.02 -21.90 -5.48
N PRO A 129 -12.86 -22.69 -4.78
CA PRO A 129 -12.43 -23.93 -4.12
C PRO A 129 -11.91 -25.03 -5.05
N THR A 130 -12.24 -24.95 -6.34
CA THR A 130 -11.87 -25.97 -7.34
C THR A 130 -10.58 -25.65 -8.08
N LEU A 131 -9.91 -24.52 -7.79
CA LEU A 131 -8.62 -24.20 -8.40
C LEU A 131 -7.50 -25.11 -7.86
N ASP A 132 -6.65 -25.59 -8.76
CA ASP A 132 -5.43 -26.29 -8.39
C ASP A 132 -4.33 -25.33 -7.89
N ALA A 133 -3.27 -25.90 -7.32
CA ALA A 133 -2.17 -25.11 -6.76
C ALA A 133 -1.45 -24.28 -7.84
N ASP A 134 -1.22 -24.84 -9.02
CA ASP A 134 -0.52 -24.18 -10.12
C ASP A 134 -1.29 -22.95 -10.61
N SER A 135 -2.62 -23.03 -10.71
CA SER A 135 -3.46 -21.88 -11.06
C SER A 135 -3.42 -20.80 -9.98
N VAL A 136 -3.42 -21.17 -8.69
CA VAL A 136 -3.29 -20.19 -7.59
C VAL A 136 -1.95 -19.46 -7.68
N ASP A 137 -0.86 -20.19 -7.91
CA ASP A 137 0.48 -19.63 -8.04
C ASP A 137 0.58 -18.72 -9.28
N TYR A 138 -0.09 -19.08 -10.38
CA TYR A 138 -0.19 -18.25 -11.57
C TYR A 138 -0.92 -16.92 -11.31
N LEU A 139 -2.08 -16.95 -10.63
CA LEU A 139 -2.80 -15.72 -10.27
C LEU A 139 -1.99 -14.84 -9.31
N TRP A 140 -1.17 -15.46 -8.44
CA TRP A 140 -0.23 -14.74 -7.60
C TRP A 140 0.88 -14.09 -8.42
N GLU A 141 1.47 -14.78 -9.40
CA GLU A 141 2.48 -14.22 -10.29
C GLU A 141 1.97 -12.98 -11.03
N LEU A 142 0.73 -13.03 -11.53
CA LEU A 142 0.06 -11.88 -12.13
C LEU A 142 -0.11 -10.72 -11.13
N THR A 143 -0.56 -11.03 -9.92
CA THR A 143 -0.77 -10.04 -8.85
C THR A 143 0.55 -9.38 -8.42
N ALA A 144 1.61 -10.17 -8.24
CA ALA A 144 2.94 -9.70 -7.88
C ALA A 144 3.56 -8.86 -9.01
N SER A 145 3.35 -9.24 -10.27
CA SER A 145 3.79 -8.43 -11.41
C SER A 145 3.03 -7.10 -11.52
N ALA A 146 1.79 -7.03 -11.04
CA ALA A 146 1.05 -5.78 -10.98
C ALA A 146 1.57 -4.87 -9.85
N SER A 147 1.98 -5.44 -8.71
CA SER A 147 2.50 -4.66 -7.57
C SER A 147 3.85 -3.99 -7.80
N THR A 148 4.60 -4.39 -8.81
CA THR A 148 5.86 -3.74 -9.18
C THR A 148 5.69 -2.57 -10.14
N GLN A 149 4.45 -2.24 -10.53
CA GLN A 149 4.19 -1.18 -11.50
C GLN A 149 4.12 0.19 -10.83
N PRO A 150 4.55 1.26 -11.54
CA PRO A 150 4.54 2.62 -10.97
C PRO A 150 3.12 3.16 -10.78
N THR A 151 2.14 2.64 -11.52
CA THR A 151 0.74 3.06 -11.45
C THR A 151 -0.10 2.00 -10.75
N GLY A 152 -0.98 2.43 -9.84
CA GLY A 152 -1.94 1.55 -9.20
C GLY A 152 -2.94 0.97 -10.20
N THR A 153 -3.36 -0.27 -9.99
CA THR A 153 -4.26 -1.00 -10.89
C THR A 153 -5.26 -1.87 -10.13
N ILE A 154 -6.26 -2.41 -10.83
CA ILE A 154 -7.23 -3.34 -10.25
C ILE A 154 -7.28 -4.59 -11.13
N LEU A 155 -7.04 -5.75 -10.53
CA LEU A 155 -7.28 -7.04 -11.18
C LEU A 155 -8.58 -7.60 -10.61
N VAL A 156 -9.51 -8.04 -11.47
CA VAL A 156 -10.73 -8.71 -11.04
C VAL A 156 -10.68 -10.14 -11.55
N PHE A 157 -10.40 -11.07 -10.64
CA PHE A 157 -10.53 -12.49 -10.89
C PHE A 157 -12.00 -12.87 -10.69
N SER A 158 -12.67 -13.43 -11.70
CA SER A 158 -14.10 -13.75 -11.61
C SER A 158 -14.48 -14.92 -12.50
N THR A 159 -15.29 -15.85 -12.00
CA THR A 159 -15.87 -16.92 -12.85
C THR A 159 -16.85 -16.38 -13.89
N GLY A 160 -17.30 -15.12 -13.73
CA GLY A 160 -18.16 -14.41 -14.68
C GLY A 160 -17.43 -13.38 -15.53
N ALA A 161 -16.10 -13.44 -15.65
CA ALA A 161 -15.31 -12.40 -16.32
C ALA A 161 -15.75 -12.15 -17.78
N ALA A 162 -16.13 -13.20 -18.52
CA ALA A 162 -16.64 -13.08 -19.88
C ALA A 162 -17.97 -12.31 -19.95
N GLN A 163 -18.90 -12.64 -19.07
CA GLN A 163 -20.22 -12.01 -18.97
C GLN A 163 -20.10 -10.55 -18.52
N GLU A 164 -19.21 -10.28 -17.57
CA GLU A 164 -18.95 -8.93 -17.08
C GLU A 164 -18.27 -8.06 -18.14
N ALA A 165 -17.33 -8.62 -18.91
CA ALA A 165 -16.74 -7.93 -20.06
C ALA A 165 -17.80 -7.57 -21.12
N GLN A 166 -18.84 -8.40 -21.29
CA GLN A 166 -19.97 -8.08 -22.16
C GLN A 166 -20.89 -7.02 -21.55
N ARG A 167 -21.24 -7.13 -20.26
CA ARG A 167 -22.12 -6.20 -19.57
C ARG A 167 -21.54 -4.79 -19.50
N LEU A 168 -20.24 -4.69 -19.23
CA LEU A 168 -19.48 -3.43 -19.12
C LEU A 168 -18.84 -3.01 -20.46
N SER A 169 -19.34 -3.48 -21.61
CA SER A 169 -18.70 -3.25 -22.91
C SER A 169 -18.61 -1.79 -23.33
N ARG A 170 -19.44 -0.91 -22.76
CA ARG A 170 -19.39 0.55 -22.99
C ARG A 170 -18.45 1.28 -22.04
N GLN A 171 -17.99 0.62 -20.99
CA GLN A 171 -17.07 1.17 -19.99
C GLN A 171 -15.78 0.36 -19.86
N SER A 172 -15.46 -0.47 -20.86
CA SER A 172 -14.24 -1.28 -20.92
C SER A 172 -13.87 -1.59 -22.36
N PHE A 173 -12.60 -1.94 -22.60
CA PHE A 173 -12.20 -2.52 -23.87
C PHE A 173 -12.27 -4.04 -23.77
N ARG A 174 -13.20 -4.65 -24.50
CA ARG A 174 -13.25 -6.10 -24.66
C ARG A 174 -12.05 -6.55 -25.48
N VAL A 175 -11.39 -7.61 -25.04
CA VAL A 175 -10.28 -8.22 -25.75
C VAL A 175 -10.70 -9.59 -26.29
N ALA A 176 -10.02 -10.05 -27.33
CA ALA A 176 -10.12 -11.45 -27.72
C ALA A 176 -9.61 -12.32 -26.54
N PRO A 177 -10.39 -13.32 -26.07
CA PRO A 177 -10.01 -14.12 -24.91
C PRO A 177 -8.63 -14.74 -25.08
N ARG A 178 -7.77 -14.54 -24.08
CA ARG A 178 -6.39 -15.01 -24.09
C ARG A 178 -5.88 -15.19 -22.66
N ILE A 179 -5.08 -16.24 -22.45
CA ILE A 179 -4.27 -16.38 -21.23
C ILE A 179 -3.30 -15.19 -21.12
N ILE A 180 -3.46 -14.39 -20.06
CA ILE A 180 -2.69 -13.17 -19.85
C ILE A 180 -1.41 -13.49 -19.08
N THR A 181 -0.25 -13.16 -19.65
CA THR A 181 1.05 -13.35 -18.99
C THR A 181 1.46 -12.09 -18.22
N PRO A 182 2.39 -12.15 -17.25
CA PRO A 182 2.90 -10.96 -16.55
C PRO A 182 3.38 -9.84 -17.49
N THR A 183 4.01 -10.22 -18.60
CA THR A 183 4.48 -9.25 -19.61
C THR A 183 3.33 -8.53 -20.31
N VAL A 184 2.26 -9.25 -20.67
CA VAL A 184 1.07 -8.64 -21.28
C VAL A 184 0.30 -7.83 -20.24
N LEU A 185 0.19 -8.33 -19.01
CA LEU A 185 -0.48 -7.65 -17.92
C LEU A 185 0.11 -6.26 -17.72
N ARG A 186 1.46 -6.15 -17.67
CA ARG A 186 2.18 -4.87 -17.59
C ARG A 186 1.81 -3.86 -18.68
N LEU A 187 1.49 -4.33 -19.88
CA LEU A 187 1.10 -3.43 -20.97
C LEU A 187 -0.32 -2.90 -20.77
N VAL A 188 -1.25 -3.78 -20.37
CA VAL A 188 -2.68 -3.45 -20.28
C VAL A 188 -3.05 -2.72 -19.00
N THR A 189 -2.23 -2.79 -17.96
CA THR A 189 -2.44 -2.04 -16.71
C THR A 189 -1.87 -0.62 -16.74
N ASN A 190 -1.26 -0.19 -17.86
CA ASN A 190 -0.87 1.21 -18.08
C ASN A 190 -2.05 2.14 -18.36
N ILE A 191 -3.25 1.59 -18.58
CA ILE A 191 -4.48 2.37 -18.70
C ILE A 191 -5.26 2.29 -17.38
N ASP A 192 -6.00 3.36 -17.08
CA ASP A 192 -6.88 3.39 -15.92
C ASP A 192 -8.02 2.38 -16.03
N GLY A 193 -8.40 1.80 -14.89
CA GLY A 193 -9.51 0.86 -14.77
C GLY A 193 -9.05 -0.54 -14.37
N ALA A 194 -10.01 -1.46 -14.39
CA ALA A 194 -9.82 -2.84 -13.98
C ALA A 194 -9.56 -3.79 -15.17
N VAL A 195 -8.86 -4.88 -14.91
CA VAL A 195 -8.67 -5.99 -15.84
C VAL A 195 -9.51 -7.18 -15.38
N PHE A 196 -10.39 -7.67 -16.25
CA PHE A 196 -11.22 -8.85 -15.97
C PHE A 196 -10.55 -10.12 -16.44
N ILE A 197 -10.28 -11.02 -15.50
CA ILE A 197 -9.55 -12.26 -15.71
C ILE A 197 -10.37 -13.41 -15.12
N GLU A 198 -10.52 -14.51 -15.84
CA GLU A 198 -11.05 -15.76 -15.29
C GLU A 198 -10.06 -16.38 -14.31
N PRO A 199 -10.50 -17.23 -13.38
CA PRO A 199 -9.58 -17.94 -12.48
C PRO A 199 -8.56 -18.82 -13.21
N THR A 200 -8.83 -19.21 -14.46
CA THR A 200 -7.92 -19.93 -15.36
C THR A 200 -6.82 -19.03 -15.97
N GLY A 201 -6.85 -17.72 -15.70
CA GLY A 201 -5.90 -16.75 -16.26
C GLY A 201 -6.31 -16.14 -17.60
N VAL A 202 -7.49 -16.43 -18.12
CA VAL A 202 -7.98 -15.86 -19.38
C VAL A 202 -8.52 -14.45 -19.17
N CYS A 203 -7.95 -13.46 -19.86
CA CYS A 203 -8.42 -12.08 -19.84
C CYS A 203 -9.54 -11.85 -20.86
N HIS A 204 -10.58 -11.11 -20.45
CA HIS A 204 -11.75 -10.80 -21.29
C HIS A 204 -11.96 -9.30 -21.53
N SER A 205 -11.52 -8.43 -20.62
CA SER A 205 -11.52 -6.98 -20.85
C SER A 205 -10.46 -6.25 -20.03
N ILE A 206 -10.11 -5.07 -20.50
CA ILE A 206 -9.12 -4.17 -19.88
C ILE A 206 -9.71 -2.76 -19.75
N GLY A 207 -9.17 -1.97 -18.82
CA GLY A 207 -9.61 -0.58 -18.60
C GLY A 207 -11.08 -0.46 -18.18
N ALA A 208 -11.59 -1.45 -17.45
CA ALA A 208 -12.98 -1.48 -17.04
C ALA A 208 -13.26 -0.50 -15.90
N ILE A 209 -14.24 0.38 -16.09
CA ILE A 209 -14.76 1.22 -15.01
C ILE A 209 -15.74 0.37 -14.20
N LEU A 210 -15.34 0.02 -12.98
CA LEU A 210 -16.15 -0.79 -12.08
C LEU A 210 -17.36 0.00 -11.58
N ASP A 211 -18.55 -0.58 -11.75
CA ASP A 211 -19.78 -0.10 -11.17
C ASP A 211 -20.02 -0.73 -9.78
N GLY A 212 -21.20 -0.53 -9.22
CA GLY A 212 -21.61 -1.11 -7.94
C GLY A 212 -22.39 -0.13 -7.08
N LEU A 213 -23.16 -0.68 -6.14
CA LEU A 213 -24.01 0.10 -5.24
C LEU A 213 -23.21 0.64 -4.05
N ALA A 214 -23.61 1.79 -3.51
CA ALA A 214 -23.07 2.28 -2.26
C ALA A 214 -23.33 1.28 -1.13
N THR A 215 -22.34 1.07 -0.26
CA THR A 215 -22.43 0.13 0.87
C THR A 215 -21.93 0.81 2.14
N GLU A 216 -22.36 0.33 3.31
CA GLU A 216 -21.87 0.79 4.61
C GLU A 216 -20.39 0.49 4.85
N LYS A 217 -19.79 -0.41 4.04
CA LYS A 217 -18.37 -0.77 4.10
C LYS A 217 -17.46 0.24 3.38
N GLY A 218 -18.03 1.24 2.70
CA GLY A 218 -17.25 2.29 2.05
C GLY A 218 -16.45 3.09 3.07
N ASP A 219 -15.21 3.43 2.73
CA ASP A 219 -14.29 4.11 3.64
C ASP A 219 -13.67 5.33 2.93
N SER A 220 -14.03 6.53 3.39
CA SER A 220 -13.54 7.80 2.83
C SER A 220 -12.06 8.05 3.08
N SER A 221 -11.43 7.31 4.00
CA SER A 221 -9.98 7.35 4.22
C SER A 221 -9.20 6.52 3.18
N ARG A 222 -9.90 5.75 2.33
CA ARG A 222 -9.33 4.90 1.28
C ARG A 222 -9.56 5.51 -0.10
N GLY A 223 -8.68 5.17 -1.04
CA GLY A 223 -8.73 5.70 -2.41
C GLY A 223 -9.98 5.28 -3.20
N SER A 224 -10.23 5.99 -4.31
CA SER A 224 -11.36 5.73 -5.20
C SER A 224 -11.34 4.31 -5.79
N ARG A 225 -10.16 3.82 -6.20
CA ARG A 225 -9.94 2.45 -6.72
C ARG A 225 -10.36 1.36 -5.73
N TYR A 226 -10.00 1.53 -4.46
CA TYR A 226 -10.39 0.61 -3.40
C TYR A 226 -11.91 0.59 -3.21
N ASN A 227 -12.52 1.79 -3.10
CA ASN A 227 -13.94 1.91 -2.88
C ASN A 227 -14.78 1.43 -4.08
N SER A 228 -14.33 1.65 -5.32
CA SER A 228 -15.02 1.12 -6.51
C SER A 228 -14.96 -0.40 -6.57
N ALA A 229 -13.79 -0.99 -6.34
CA ALA A 229 -13.63 -2.44 -6.27
C ALA A 229 -14.48 -3.08 -5.16
N LEU A 230 -14.53 -2.46 -3.98
CA LEU A 230 -15.35 -2.93 -2.87
C LEU A 230 -16.85 -2.92 -3.20
N ARG A 231 -17.35 -1.85 -3.83
CA ARG A 231 -18.76 -1.77 -4.26
C ARG A 231 -19.06 -2.84 -5.31
N TYR A 232 -18.20 -2.95 -6.32
CA TYR A 232 -18.32 -3.94 -7.38
C TYR A 232 -18.45 -5.35 -6.83
N VAL A 233 -17.48 -5.76 -6.02
CA VAL A 233 -17.40 -7.11 -5.43
C VAL A 233 -18.63 -7.43 -4.59
N ASN A 234 -19.13 -6.49 -3.77
CA ASN A 234 -20.33 -6.69 -2.97
C ASN A 234 -21.62 -6.78 -3.81
N SER A 235 -21.63 -6.23 -5.02
CA SER A 235 -22.79 -6.31 -5.94
C SER A 235 -22.66 -7.41 -7.00
N SER A 236 -21.53 -8.13 -7.03
CA SER A 236 -21.28 -9.13 -8.05
C SER A 236 -22.16 -10.36 -7.86
N GLN A 237 -22.66 -10.91 -8.96
CA GLN A 237 -23.43 -12.15 -8.98
C GLN A 237 -22.55 -13.39 -9.14
N TYR A 238 -21.23 -13.19 -9.31
CA TYR A 238 -20.27 -14.26 -9.55
C TYR A 238 -19.26 -14.34 -8.40
N PRO A 239 -18.77 -15.55 -8.07
CA PRO A 239 -17.55 -15.69 -7.32
C PRO A 239 -16.45 -14.83 -7.94
N CYS A 240 -15.99 -13.83 -7.18
CA CYS A 240 -14.97 -12.92 -7.65
C CYS A 240 -14.06 -12.43 -6.50
N LEU A 241 -12.86 -12.04 -6.89
CA LEU A 241 -11.85 -11.43 -6.04
C LEU A 241 -11.30 -10.23 -6.79
N ALA A 242 -11.54 -9.03 -6.26
CA ALA A 242 -10.84 -7.85 -6.72
C ALA A 242 -9.53 -7.69 -5.93
N VAL A 243 -8.44 -7.52 -6.67
CA VAL A 243 -7.10 -7.26 -6.17
C VAL A 243 -6.79 -5.82 -6.52
N VAL A 244 -6.75 -4.96 -5.50
CA VAL A 244 -6.46 -3.54 -5.68
C VAL A 244 -4.99 -3.33 -5.37
N VAL A 245 -4.26 -2.87 -6.38
CA VAL A 245 -2.84 -2.56 -6.28
C VAL A 245 -2.64 -1.05 -6.19
N SER A 246 -1.99 -0.56 -5.14
CA SER A 246 -1.67 0.86 -5.00
C SER A 246 -0.44 1.26 -5.82
N GLU A 247 -0.23 2.55 -6.04
CA GLU A 247 0.99 3.10 -6.66
C GLU A 247 2.26 2.74 -5.86
N ASP A 248 2.15 2.63 -4.52
CA ASP A 248 3.25 2.16 -3.66
C ASP A 248 3.44 0.63 -3.64
N GLY A 249 2.77 -0.11 -4.55
CA GLY A 249 2.86 -1.57 -4.67
C GLY A 249 2.07 -2.40 -3.64
N TRP A 250 1.21 -1.78 -2.82
CA TRP A 250 0.39 -2.54 -1.87
C TRP A 250 -0.71 -3.30 -2.57
N ILE A 251 -1.06 -4.44 -1.99
CA ILE A 251 -2.08 -5.36 -2.51
C ILE A 251 -3.17 -5.47 -1.46
N ASP A 252 -4.39 -5.10 -1.84
CA ASP A 252 -5.61 -5.30 -1.08
C ASP A 252 -6.47 -6.37 -1.76
N LEU A 253 -6.92 -7.35 -0.97
CA LEU A 253 -7.72 -8.46 -1.46
C LEU A 253 -9.18 -8.28 -1.01
N LEU A 254 -10.08 -8.14 -1.98
CA LEU A 254 -11.50 -7.90 -1.79
C LEU A 254 -12.30 -9.07 -2.38
N PRO A 255 -12.58 -10.11 -1.59
CA PRO A 255 -13.36 -11.27 -2.03
C PRO A 255 -14.87 -10.96 -1.98
N ALA A 256 -15.63 -11.53 -2.92
CA ALA A 256 -17.09 -11.59 -2.85
C ALA A 256 -17.52 -12.35 -1.59
N GLN A 257 -18.61 -11.90 -0.97
CA GLN A 257 -19.17 -12.53 0.23
C GLN A 257 -20.04 -13.74 -0.09
#